data_AF-A0AA39PU13-F1
#
_entry.id   AF-A0AA39PU13-F1
#
_cell.length_a   1.000
_cell.length_b   1.000
_cell.length_c   1.000
_cell.angle_alpha   90.00
_cell.angle_beta   90.00
_cell.angle_gamma   90.00
#
_symmetry.space_group_name_H-M   'P 1'
#
loop_
_entity.id
_entity.type
_entity.pdbx_description
1 polymer ?
#
loop_
_entity_poly.entity_id
_entity_poly.type
_entity_poly.pdbx_seq_one_letter_code
_entity_poly.pdbx_strand_id
1 'polypeptide(L)'
;MDLNITISENIATDILFNTDLLAIICKDLWDTVKRDGCPVSPSGDHIHPLVSLALTCKAMSSLALDTLWRDTQAYGFQPVLRIFPSASSGNLQVLPEDIPDQTWIRFRQYANRVRNITFDPTSCASFSSTVFLRLAEYQTPIFPKVQCLRSDVSFAASPSILLFLPVKNTERNTIDVQPLDGPQYVISMYSGHQMAGPCIANTPRLLSRVRQWPESRCSLHRSMLHCQPRRLQKSALFVYQIPLGRL
;
A
#
# COMPACT_ATOMS: atom_id res chain seq x y z
N MET A 1 6.65 -13.89 -53.85
CA MET A 1 6.77 -15.07 -52.95
C MET A 1 6.88 -14.59 -51.50
N ASP A 2 6.15 -13.52 -51.14
CA ASP A 2 6.51 -12.66 -50.00
C ASP A 2 5.49 -12.71 -48.84
N LEU A 3 4.43 -13.51 -48.97
CA LEU A 3 3.35 -13.60 -47.97
C LEU A 3 3.70 -14.49 -46.76
N ASN A 4 4.63 -15.45 -46.89
CA ASN A 4 4.96 -16.37 -45.79
C ASN A 4 5.88 -15.75 -44.73
N ILE A 5 6.68 -14.75 -45.08
CA ILE A 5 7.61 -14.10 -44.13
C ILE A 5 6.83 -13.22 -43.14
N THR A 6 5.82 -12.47 -43.63
CA THR A 6 4.98 -11.59 -42.80
C THR A 6 4.09 -12.33 -41.81
N ILE A 7 3.70 -13.58 -42.08
CA ILE A 7 2.86 -14.37 -41.16
C ILE A 7 3.71 -14.94 -40.01
N SER A 8 4.94 -15.38 -40.31
CA SER A 8 5.84 -15.95 -39.30
C SER A 8 6.34 -14.91 -38.29
N GLU A 9 6.58 -13.67 -38.72
CA GLU A 9 7.01 -12.59 -37.83
C GLU A 9 5.90 -12.19 -36.84
N ASN A 10 4.65 -12.14 -37.31
CA ASN A 10 3.50 -11.81 -36.45
C ASN A 10 3.28 -12.85 -35.35
N ILE A 11 3.42 -14.14 -35.65
CA ILE A 11 3.27 -15.21 -34.65
C ILE A 11 4.38 -15.12 -33.59
N ALA A 12 5.62 -14.85 -34.02
CA ALA A 12 6.74 -14.72 -33.08
C ALA A 12 6.56 -13.51 -32.16
N THR A 13 6.10 -12.38 -32.68
CA THR A 13 5.80 -11.19 -31.85
C THR A 13 4.62 -11.45 -30.91
N ASP A 14 3.56 -12.11 -31.36
CA ASP A 14 2.38 -12.40 -30.52
C ASP A 14 2.72 -13.32 -29.34
N ILE A 15 3.63 -14.28 -29.54
CA ILE A 15 4.13 -15.14 -28.47
C ILE A 15 5.01 -14.35 -27.49
N LEU A 16 5.92 -13.51 -28.00
CA LEU A 16 6.83 -12.70 -27.18
C LEU A 16 6.12 -11.63 -26.35
N PHE A 17 4.95 -11.16 -26.80
CA PHE A 17 4.13 -10.17 -26.09
C PHE A 17 2.94 -10.78 -25.34
N ASN A 18 2.95 -12.10 -25.12
CA ASN A 18 1.93 -12.75 -24.31
C ASN A 18 1.96 -12.23 -22.86
N THR A 19 0.94 -11.47 -22.46
CA THR A 19 0.85 -10.80 -21.16
C THR A 19 1.03 -11.74 -19.96
N ASP A 20 0.59 -13.00 -20.07
CA ASP A 20 0.69 -13.97 -18.97
C ASP A 20 2.15 -14.43 -18.78
N LEU A 21 2.86 -14.72 -19.87
CA LEU A 21 4.29 -15.05 -19.81
C LEU A 21 5.10 -13.89 -19.23
N LEU A 22 4.79 -12.67 -19.64
CA LEU A 22 5.47 -11.48 -19.14
C LEU A 22 5.18 -11.26 -17.65
N ALA A 23 3.97 -11.57 -17.19
CA ALA A 23 3.60 -11.47 -15.78
C ALA A 23 4.34 -12.52 -14.94
N ILE A 24 4.51 -13.73 -15.47
CA ILE A 24 5.32 -14.79 -14.85
C ILE A 24 6.78 -14.34 -14.74
N ILE A 25 7.37 -13.78 -15.80
CA ILE A 25 8.74 -13.25 -15.78
C ILE A 25 8.88 -12.15 -14.72
N CYS A 26 7.96 -11.19 -14.67
CA CYS A 26 8.00 -10.11 -13.68
C CYS A 26 7.92 -10.66 -12.25
N LYS A 27 7.05 -11.66 -12.03
CA LYS A 27 6.91 -12.31 -10.73
C LYS A 27 8.18 -13.08 -10.33
N ASP A 28 8.77 -13.83 -11.25
CA ASP A 28 10.00 -14.59 -10.99
C ASP A 28 11.18 -13.67 -10.63
N LEU A 29 11.32 -12.54 -11.34
CA LEU A 29 12.31 -11.51 -11.00
C LEU A 29 12.06 -10.90 -9.62
N TRP A 30 10.81 -10.64 -9.26
CA TRP A 30 10.45 -10.14 -7.94
C TRP A 30 10.78 -11.14 -6.83
N ASP A 31 10.38 -12.39 -7.00
CA ASP A 31 10.61 -13.46 -6.02
C ASP A 31 12.11 -13.74 -5.85
N THR A 32 12.89 -13.65 -6.93
CA THR A 32 14.36 -13.72 -6.90
C THR A 32 14.96 -12.58 -6.07
N VAL A 33 14.56 -11.33 -6.30
CA VAL A 33 15.04 -10.19 -5.48
C VAL A 33 14.64 -10.34 -4.02
N LYS A 34 13.44 -10.85 -3.73
CA LYS A 34 12.97 -11.07 -2.37
C LYS A 34 13.77 -12.13 -1.63
N ARG A 35 14.22 -13.17 -2.34
CA ARG A 35 15.01 -14.28 -1.79
C ARG A 35 16.50 -13.92 -1.67
N ASP A 36 17.06 -13.36 -2.74
CA ASP A 36 18.51 -13.25 -2.94
C ASP A 36 19.02 -11.80 -2.79
N GLY A 37 18.11 -10.82 -2.67
CA GLY A 37 18.42 -9.39 -2.65
C GLY A 37 18.53 -8.78 -4.05
N CYS A 38 18.67 -7.44 -4.12
CA CYS A 38 18.89 -6.75 -5.39
C CYS A 38 20.32 -7.00 -5.88
N PRO A 39 20.50 -7.43 -7.15
CA PRO A 39 21.83 -7.61 -7.71
C PRO A 39 22.60 -6.29 -7.71
N VAL A 40 23.90 -6.38 -7.47
CA VAL A 40 24.82 -5.24 -7.50
C VAL A 40 25.32 -5.06 -8.93
N SER A 41 25.08 -3.89 -9.51
CA SER A 41 25.67 -3.47 -10.79
C SER A 41 27.20 -3.38 -10.65
N PRO A 42 27.99 -3.56 -11.74
CA PRO A 42 29.43 -3.27 -11.73
C PRO A 42 29.77 -1.84 -11.25
N SER A 43 28.83 -0.91 -11.35
CA SER A 43 28.96 0.47 -10.82
C SER A 43 28.83 0.57 -9.29
N GLY A 44 28.46 -0.51 -8.61
CA GLY A 44 28.12 -0.52 -7.18
C GLY A 44 26.66 -0.19 -6.87
N ASP A 45 25.86 0.16 -7.88
CA ASP A 45 24.44 0.49 -7.70
C ASP A 45 23.56 -0.75 -7.63
N HIS A 46 22.61 -0.79 -6.69
CA HIS A 46 21.56 -1.81 -6.67
C HIS A 46 20.42 -1.38 -7.59
N ILE A 47 20.37 -1.94 -8.79
CA ILE A 47 19.28 -1.70 -9.74
C ILE A 47 18.33 -2.89 -9.69
N HIS A 48 17.08 -2.63 -9.32
CA HIS A 48 16.05 -3.66 -9.31
C HIS A 48 15.82 -4.19 -10.75
N PRO A 49 15.87 -5.50 -11.03
CA PRO A 49 15.70 -6.06 -12.36
C PRO A 49 14.40 -5.61 -13.06
N LEU A 50 13.30 -5.49 -12.31
CA LEU A 50 12.05 -4.90 -12.85
C LEU A 50 12.17 -3.45 -13.30
N VAL A 51 13.04 -2.64 -12.70
CA VAL A 51 13.32 -1.28 -13.19
C VAL A 51 14.04 -1.37 -14.54
N SER A 52 15.08 -2.21 -14.64
CA SER A 52 15.77 -2.45 -15.91
C SER A 52 14.79 -2.93 -16.99
N LEU A 53 13.94 -3.91 -16.66
CA LEU A 53 12.92 -4.44 -17.55
C LEU A 53 11.88 -3.39 -17.95
N ALA A 54 11.49 -2.50 -17.03
CA ALA A 54 10.56 -1.42 -17.34
C ALA A 54 11.13 -0.38 -18.31
N LEU A 55 12.46 -0.27 -18.38
CA LEU A 55 13.19 0.64 -19.26
C LEU A 55 13.51 0.04 -20.63
N THR A 56 13.45 -1.29 -20.81
CA THR A 56 13.77 -1.91 -22.10
C THR A 56 12.72 -1.65 -23.17
N CYS A 57 11.42 -1.79 -22.85
CA CYS A 57 10.35 -1.55 -23.81
C CYS A 57 9.02 -1.11 -23.17
N LYS A 58 8.20 -0.42 -23.97
CA LYS A 58 6.90 0.12 -23.52
C LYS A 58 5.90 -0.98 -23.13
N ALA A 59 5.95 -2.13 -23.81
CA ALA A 59 5.08 -3.27 -23.51
C ALA A 59 5.36 -3.84 -22.11
N MET A 60 6.63 -3.96 -21.72
CA MET A 60 7.02 -4.40 -20.38
C MET A 60 6.81 -3.33 -19.32
N SER A 61 6.97 -2.05 -19.68
CA SER A 61 7.02 -0.95 -18.73
C SER A 61 5.85 -0.93 -17.76
N SER A 62 4.60 -1.09 -18.25
CA SER A 62 3.45 -1.09 -17.35
C SER A 62 3.45 -2.28 -16.41
N LEU A 63 3.71 -3.49 -16.92
CA LEU A 63 3.61 -4.72 -16.13
C LEU A 63 4.73 -4.83 -15.10
N ALA A 64 5.96 -4.46 -15.49
CA ALA A 64 7.12 -4.45 -14.62
C ALA A 64 6.97 -3.41 -13.50
N LEU A 65 6.50 -2.20 -13.82
CA LEU A 65 6.21 -1.18 -12.82
C LEU A 65 5.01 -1.57 -11.95
N ASP A 66 3.95 -2.14 -12.52
CA ASP A 66 2.82 -2.64 -11.74
C ASP A 66 3.28 -3.72 -10.75
N THR A 67 4.23 -4.57 -11.12
CA THR A 67 4.79 -5.60 -10.22
C THR A 67 5.68 -4.98 -9.16
N LEU A 68 6.60 -4.09 -9.55
CA LEU A 68 7.53 -3.39 -8.66
C LEU A 68 6.80 -2.58 -7.58
N TRP A 69 5.76 -1.85 -7.95
CA TRP A 69 5.04 -0.94 -7.06
C TRP A 69 3.89 -1.62 -6.31
N ARG A 70 3.47 -2.83 -6.70
CA ARG A 70 2.35 -3.54 -6.06
C ARG A 70 2.62 -3.84 -4.60
N ASP A 71 3.84 -4.28 -4.29
CA ASP A 71 4.22 -4.71 -2.95
C ASP A 71 5.43 -3.89 -2.45
N THR A 72 5.17 -2.78 -1.75
CA THR A 72 6.25 -1.97 -1.18
C THR A 72 6.64 -2.41 0.24
N GLN A 73 6.25 -3.62 0.68
CA GLN A 73 6.58 -4.10 2.03
C GLN A 73 8.09 -4.14 2.30
N ALA A 74 8.90 -4.48 1.30
CA ALA A 74 10.35 -4.59 1.45
C ALA A 74 11.07 -3.23 1.57
N TYR A 75 10.51 -2.17 0.97
CA TYR A 75 11.14 -0.85 0.89
C TYR A 75 10.39 0.24 1.66
N GLY A 76 9.24 -0.11 2.26
CA GLY A 76 8.35 0.79 2.94
C GLY A 76 7.76 1.88 2.02
N PHE A 77 7.58 3.07 2.59
CA PHE A 77 7.06 4.25 1.89
C PHE A 77 8.12 5.00 1.06
N GLN A 78 9.40 4.68 1.27
CA GLN A 78 10.53 5.45 0.79
C GLN A 78 10.63 5.56 -0.75
N PRO A 79 10.34 4.51 -1.55
CA PRO A 79 10.39 4.62 -3.01
C PRO A 79 9.43 5.66 -3.58
N VAL A 80 8.23 5.79 -2.98
CA VAL A 80 7.23 6.77 -3.40
C VAL A 80 7.75 8.19 -3.19
N LEU A 81 8.50 8.43 -2.11
CA LEU A 81 9.06 9.74 -1.83
C LEU A 81 10.25 10.11 -2.72
N ARG A 82 10.99 9.13 -3.25
CA ARG A 82 12.09 9.38 -4.22
C ARG A 82 11.62 10.01 -5.53
N ILE A 83 10.31 10.01 -5.81
CA ILE A 83 9.75 10.70 -6.98
C ILE A 83 9.92 12.22 -6.84
N PHE A 84 9.93 12.72 -5.60
CA PHE A 84 10.03 14.14 -5.31
C PHE A 84 11.50 14.58 -5.20
N PRO A 85 11.80 15.85 -5.52
CA PRO A 85 13.10 16.42 -5.21
C PRO A 85 13.39 16.28 -3.72
N SER A 86 14.63 15.93 -3.39
CA SER A 86 15.03 15.77 -1.99
C SER A 86 15.12 17.14 -1.32
N ALA A 87 14.39 17.33 -0.24
CA ALA A 87 14.55 18.45 0.68
C ALA A 87 14.51 17.93 2.13
N SER A 88 15.23 18.60 3.01
CA SER A 88 15.28 18.28 4.43
C SER A 88 15.13 19.54 5.27
N SER A 89 14.51 19.37 6.44
CA SER A 89 14.43 20.38 7.49
C SER A 89 14.94 19.73 8.78
N GLY A 90 16.18 20.05 9.14
CA GLY A 90 16.91 19.32 10.17
C GLY A 90 17.13 17.86 9.79
N ASN A 91 16.70 16.93 10.65
CA ASN A 91 16.82 15.49 10.42
C ASN A 91 15.61 14.87 9.70
N LEU A 92 14.62 15.68 9.34
CA LEU A 92 13.39 15.20 8.70
C LEU A 92 13.39 15.53 7.22
N GLN A 93 13.05 14.54 6.39
CA GLN A 93 12.75 14.79 4.99
C GLN A 93 11.39 15.49 4.86
N VAL A 94 11.36 16.52 4.03
CA VAL A 94 10.19 17.34 3.73
C VAL A 94 9.98 17.41 2.23
N LEU A 95 8.75 17.73 1.81
CA LEU A 95 8.48 18.05 0.42
C LEU A 95 8.79 19.54 0.17
N PRO A 96 9.53 19.89 -0.90
CA PRO A 96 9.68 21.28 -1.32
C PRO A 96 8.31 21.96 -1.55
N GLU A 97 8.27 23.28 -1.41
CA GLU A 97 7.04 24.05 -1.69
C GLU A 97 6.68 23.98 -3.18
N ASP A 98 7.68 24.20 -4.04
CA ASP A 98 7.54 24.26 -5.50
C ASP A 98 7.86 22.91 -6.17
N ILE A 99 6.90 21.98 -6.14
CA ILE A 99 6.98 20.71 -6.85
C ILE A 99 6.31 20.84 -8.23
N PRO A 100 7.01 20.54 -9.35
CA PRO A 100 6.43 20.60 -10.69
C PRO A 100 5.21 19.68 -10.87
N ASP A 101 4.21 20.12 -11.64
CA ASP A 101 3.00 19.33 -11.94
C ASP A 101 3.31 17.95 -12.52
N GLN A 102 4.35 17.84 -13.35
CA GLN A 102 4.78 16.57 -13.94
C GLN A 102 5.18 15.55 -12.87
N THR A 103 5.79 15.99 -11.77
CA THR A 103 6.19 15.14 -10.64
C THR A 103 4.96 14.60 -9.94
N TRP A 104 3.94 15.45 -9.73
CA TRP A 104 2.67 15.04 -9.14
C TRP A 104 1.89 14.05 -10.02
N ILE A 105 1.92 14.24 -11.34
CA ILE A 105 1.34 13.28 -12.30
C ILE A 105 2.02 11.92 -12.17
N ARG A 106 3.35 11.88 -12.10
CA ARG A 106 4.12 10.63 -11.88
C ARG A 106 3.77 9.99 -10.55
N PHE A 107 3.70 10.79 -9.48
CA PHE A 107 3.27 10.32 -8.16
C PHE A 107 1.89 9.64 -8.23
N ARG A 108 0.89 10.27 -8.83
CA ARG A 108 -0.45 9.68 -9.00
C ARG A 108 -0.42 8.37 -9.77
N GLN A 109 0.38 8.29 -10.83
CA GLN A 109 0.53 7.06 -11.62
C GLN A 109 1.10 5.92 -10.77
N TYR A 110 2.17 6.16 -10.01
CA TYR A 110 2.78 5.14 -9.14
C TYR A 110 1.92 4.81 -7.92
N ALA A 111 1.31 5.81 -7.28
CA ALA A 111 0.42 5.61 -6.14
C ALA A 111 -0.80 4.73 -6.49
N ASN A 112 -1.29 4.81 -7.73
CA ASN A 112 -2.36 3.93 -8.23
C ASN A 112 -1.94 2.47 -8.43
N ARG A 113 -0.64 2.15 -8.37
CA ARG A 113 -0.10 0.78 -8.50
C ARG A 113 0.09 0.09 -7.15
N VAL A 114 0.25 0.87 -6.09
CA VAL A 114 0.43 0.35 -4.73
C VAL A 114 -0.81 -0.44 -4.29
N ARG A 115 -0.59 -1.67 -3.84
CA ARG A 115 -1.61 -2.56 -3.24
C ARG A 115 -1.27 -2.91 -1.80
N ASN A 116 0.02 -3.14 -1.52
CA ASN A 116 0.51 -3.45 -0.19
C ASN A 116 1.55 -2.42 0.20
N ILE A 117 1.37 -1.82 1.39
CA ILE A 117 2.33 -0.87 1.93
C ILE A 117 2.65 -1.19 3.39
N THR A 118 3.91 -0.96 3.78
CA THR A 118 4.36 -1.05 5.16
C THR A 118 4.89 0.29 5.64
N PHE A 119 4.44 0.70 6.81
CA PHE A 119 4.94 1.83 7.57
C PHE A 119 5.74 1.28 8.74
N ASP A 120 7.05 1.15 8.53
CA ASP A 120 7.96 0.81 9.61
C ASP A 120 8.29 2.07 10.44
N PRO A 121 8.48 1.94 11.77
CA PRO A 121 8.74 3.07 12.65
C PRO A 121 9.95 3.90 12.20
N THR A 122 10.99 3.22 11.73
CA THR A 122 12.27 3.84 11.32
C THR A 122 12.11 4.73 10.10
N SER A 123 11.41 4.26 9.07
CA SER A 123 11.12 5.05 7.88
C SER A 123 10.18 6.19 8.23
N CYS A 124 9.10 5.94 8.99
CA CYS A 124 8.15 6.99 9.37
C CYS A 124 8.79 8.12 10.18
N ALA A 125 9.73 7.79 11.07
CA ALA A 125 10.44 8.79 11.87
C ALA A 125 11.34 9.71 11.03
N SER A 126 11.72 9.29 9.82
CA SER A 126 12.53 10.11 8.91
C SER A 126 11.74 11.16 8.12
N PHE A 127 10.40 11.12 8.18
CA PHE A 127 9.52 12.01 7.42
C PHE A 127 8.77 12.97 8.34
N SER A 128 8.71 14.25 7.95
CA SER A 128 7.81 15.20 8.61
C SER A 128 6.35 14.82 8.38
N SER A 129 5.49 14.98 9.39
CA SER A 129 4.04 14.75 9.25
C SER A 129 3.40 15.61 8.15
N THR A 130 4.00 16.76 7.82
CA THR A 130 3.56 17.63 6.72
C THR A 130 3.65 16.96 5.36
N VAL A 131 4.54 15.98 5.17
CA VAL A 131 4.66 15.19 3.93
C VAL A 131 3.34 14.50 3.62
N PHE A 132 2.74 13.84 4.61
CA PHE A 132 1.47 13.11 4.41
C PHE A 132 0.31 14.05 4.11
N LEU A 133 0.25 15.20 4.77
CA LEU A 133 -0.77 16.22 4.51
C LEU A 133 -0.67 16.76 3.08
N ARG A 134 0.55 17.11 2.64
CA ARG A 134 0.81 17.60 1.27
C ARG A 134 0.47 16.57 0.20
N LEU A 135 0.76 15.29 0.45
CA LEU A 135 0.35 14.22 -0.47
C LEU A 135 -1.18 14.09 -0.54
N ALA A 136 -1.86 14.19 0.61
CA ALA A 136 -3.32 14.11 0.68
C ALA A 136 -4.03 15.29 0.00
N GLU A 137 -3.44 16.50 0.04
CA GLU A 137 -3.93 17.67 -0.70
C GLU A 137 -4.05 17.37 -2.21
N TYR A 138 -3.11 16.61 -2.76
CA TYR A 138 -3.11 16.26 -4.18
C TYR A 138 -3.93 15.02 -4.51
N GLN A 139 -3.98 14.05 -3.60
CA GLN A 139 -4.69 12.79 -3.79
C GLN A 139 -5.17 12.18 -2.48
N THR A 140 -6.49 12.06 -2.33
CA THR A 140 -7.11 11.38 -1.18
C THR A 140 -8.06 10.27 -1.65
N PRO A 141 -7.89 9.01 -1.18
CA PRO A 141 -6.79 8.55 -0.33
C PRO A 141 -5.44 8.56 -1.07
N ILE A 142 -4.33 8.67 -0.33
CA ILE A 142 -2.97 8.75 -0.90
C ILE A 142 -2.69 7.55 -1.81
N PHE A 143 -3.16 6.35 -1.44
CA PHE A 143 -3.10 5.13 -2.26
C PHE A 143 -4.51 4.58 -2.54
N PRO A 144 -5.13 4.94 -3.67
CA PRO A 144 -6.52 4.60 -3.99
C PRO A 144 -6.86 3.12 -4.05
N LYS A 145 -5.85 2.28 -4.29
CA LYS A 145 -6.01 0.84 -4.50
C LYS A 145 -5.26 0.02 -3.45
N VAL A 146 -4.87 0.62 -2.33
CA VAL A 146 -4.29 -0.14 -1.21
C VAL A 146 -5.30 -1.18 -0.72
N GLN A 147 -4.83 -2.42 -0.55
CA GLN A 147 -5.57 -3.59 -0.08
C GLN A 147 -5.07 -4.02 1.30
N CYS A 148 -3.74 -3.94 1.50
CA CYS A 148 -3.08 -4.25 2.75
C CYS A 148 -2.23 -3.05 3.19
N LEU A 149 -2.47 -2.59 4.41
CA LEU A 149 -1.65 -1.58 5.05
C LEU A 149 -1.08 -2.17 6.33
N ARG A 150 0.24 -2.31 6.38
CA ARG A 150 0.95 -2.73 7.59
C ARG A 150 1.51 -1.51 8.28
N SER A 151 1.29 -1.40 9.57
CA SER A 151 1.84 -0.30 10.35
C SER A 151 2.20 -0.75 11.75
N ASP A 152 3.18 -0.09 12.34
CA ASP A 152 3.41 -0.23 13.76
C ASP A 152 2.30 0.49 14.56
N VAL A 153 2.25 0.20 15.87
CA VAL A 153 1.22 0.74 16.77
C VAL A 153 1.30 2.27 16.87
N SER A 154 2.51 2.86 16.83
CA SER A 154 2.68 4.31 16.94
C SER A 154 2.14 5.03 15.70
N PHE A 155 2.39 4.50 14.50
CA PHE A 155 1.83 5.05 13.28
C PHE A 155 0.32 4.81 13.17
N ALA A 156 -0.18 3.64 13.60
CA ALA A 156 -1.61 3.34 13.64
C ALA A 156 -2.39 4.29 14.57
N ALA A 157 -1.75 4.80 15.63
CA ALA A 157 -2.33 5.80 16.52
C ALA A 157 -2.31 7.23 15.95
N SER A 158 -1.54 7.49 14.88
CA SER A 158 -1.47 8.80 14.25
C SER A 158 -2.70 9.07 13.39
N PRO A 159 -3.30 10.28 13.44
CA PRO A 159 -4.38 10.67 12.53
C PRO A 159 -4.01 10.56 11.04
N SER A 160 -2.72 10.62 10.70
CA SER A 160 -2.22 10.46 9.33
C SER A 160 -2.58 9.11 8.71
N ILE A 161 -2.83 8.07 9.52
CA ILE A 161 -3.27 6.75 9.04
C ILE A 161 -4.53 6.87 8.16
N LEU A 162 -5.43 7.79 8.50
CA LEU A 162 -6.70 8.00 7.81
C LEU A 162 -6.51 8.48 6.37
N LEU A 163 -5.37 9.11 6.04
CA LEU A 163 -5.07 9.60 4.69
C LEU A 163 -4.80 8.45 3.70
N PHE A 164 -4.49 7.26 4.21
CA PHE A 164 -4.21 6.06 3.42
C PHE A 164 -5.42 5.16 3.23
N LEU A 165 -6.49 5.39 3.99
CA LEU A 165 -7.64 4.51 4.02
C LEU A 165 -8.69 4.95 2.99
N PRO A 166 -9.08 4.07 2.06
CA PRO A 166 -10.17 4.35 1.15
C PRO A 166 -11.47 4.63 1.92
N VAL A 167 -12.09 5.78 1.65
CA VAL A 167 -13.36 6.18 2.31
C VAL A 167 -14.54 5.30 1.88
N LYS A 168 -14.43 4.57 0.76
CA LYS A 168 -15.60 3.99 0.05
C LYS A 168 -15.49 2.54 -0.41
N ASN A 169 -14.42 1.82 -0.10
CA ASN A 169 -14.36 0.44 -0.58
C ASN A 169 -15.13 -0.48 0.38
N THR A 170 -16.20 -1.08 -0.16
CA THR A 170 -16.95 -2.19 0.42
C THR A 170 -16.10 -3.46 0.55
N GLU A 171 -14.93 -3.48 -0.07
CA GLU A 171 -13.92 -4.53 0.05
C GLU A 171 -13.10 -4.37 1.33
N ARG A 172 -12.88 -5.49 2.01
CA ARG A 172 -12.20 -5.59 3.30
C ARG A 172 -10.76 -5.07 3.17
N ASN A 173 -10.51 -3.85 3.66
CA ASN A 173 -9.15 -3.36 3.88
C ASN A 173 -8.64 -3.94 5.19
N THR A 174 -7.50 -4.62 5.13
CA THR A 174 -6.87 -5.20 6.31
C THR A 174 -5.73 -4.29 6.76
N ILE A 175 -5.81 -3.80 7.99
CA ILE A 175 -4.65 -3.21 8.67
C ILE A 175 -3.99 -4.33 9.49
N ASP A 176 -2.78 -4.72 9.12
CA ASP A 176 -1.98 -5.60 9.97
C ASP A 176 -1.13 -4.72 10.90
N VAL A 177 -1.38 -4.83 12.21
CA VAL A 177 -0.55 -4.16 13.21
C VAL A 177 0.45 -5.18 13.75
N GLN A 178 1.72 -5.00 13.39
CA GLN A 178 2.81 -5.80 13.93
C GLN A 178 3.33 -5.13 15.21
N PRO A 179 3.23 -5.79 16.38
CA PRO A 179 3.94 -5.32 17.56
C PRO A 179 5.43 -5.57 17.40
N LEU A 180 6.25 -4.67 17.95
CA LEU A 180 7.71 -4.81 17.96
C LEU A 180 8.18 -6.08 18.72
N ASP A 181 7.42 -6.57 19.72
CA ASP A 181 7.78 -7.73 20.56
C ASP A 181 6.57 -8.59 21.00
N GLY A 182 5.58 -8.85 20.14
CA GLY A 182 4.34 -9.49 20.59
C GLY A 182 3.48 -10.19 19.52
N PRO A 183 2.34 -10.79 19.93
CA PRO A 183 1.45 -11.50 19.01
C PRO A 183 0.86 -10.54 17.97
N GLN A 184 0.90 -10.93 16.70
CA GLN A 184 0.35 -10.13 15.59
C GLN A 184 -1.14 -9.86 15.79
N TYR A 185 -1.56 -8.62 15.53
CA TYR A 185 -2.96 -8.21 15.57
C TYR A 185 -3.41 -7.77 14.18
N VAL A 186 -4.58 -8.23 13.78
CA VAL A 186 -5.21 -7.78 12.54
C VAL A 186 -6.37 -6.86 12.91
N ILE A 187 -6.28 -5.59 12.53
CA ILE A 187 -7.37 -4.62 12.64
C ILE A 187 -8.12 -4.63 11.31
N SER A 188 -9.29 -5.25 11.30
CA SER A 188 -10.23 -5.14 10.18
C SER A 188 -11.14 -3.94 10.40
N MET A 189 -11.15 -3.00 9.46
CA MET A 189 -12.10 -1.89 9.48
C MET A 189 -13.25 -2.16 8.52
N TYR A 190 -14.47 -1.93 9.01
CA TYR A 190 -15.69 -2.12 8.23
C TYR A 190 -16.34 -0.76 8.00
N SER A 191 -16.64 -0.43 6.74
CA SER A 191 -17.46 0.74 6.41
C SER A 191 -18.93 0.40 6.65
N GLY A 192 -19.51 0.99 7.70
CA GLY A 192 -20.87 0.71 8.14
C GLY A 192 -21.94 1.27 7.20
N HIS A 193 -22.31 0.51 6.16
CA HIS A 193 -23.57 0.71 5.44
C HIS A 193 -24.48 -0.53 5.39
N GLN A 194 -24.07 -1.67 5.94
CA GLN A 194 -24.93 -2.86 6.11
C GLN A 194 -24.77 -3.44 7.52
N MET A 195 -25.59 -2.95 8.45
CA MET A 195 -25.88 -3.62 9.73
C MET A 195 -27.39 -3.54 9.96
N ALA A 196 -28.17 -4.14 9.06
CA ALA A 196 -29.59 -4.41 9.24
C ALA A 196 -29.91 -5.76 8.57
N GLY A 197 -29.35 -6.84 9.14
CA GLY A 197 -29.66 -8.21 8.75
C GLY A 197 -29.40 -9.13 9.95
N PRO A 198 -30.30 -10.09 10.26
CA PRO A 198 -30.09 -11.01 11.37
C PRO A 198 -28.89 -11.90 11.06
N CYS A 199 -27.95 -11.98 11.99
CA CYS A 199 -26.83 -12.90 11.92
C CYS A 199 -27.37 -14.35 11.96
N ILE A 200 -27.53 -14.98 10.80
CA ILE A 200 -27.82 -16.41 10.70
C ILE A 200 -26.51 -17.12 11.01
N ALA A 201 -26.44 -17.68 12.22
CA ALA A 201 -25.35 -18.50 12.69
C ALA A 201 -25.33 -19.84 11.93
N ASN A 202 -24.28 -20.08 11.14
CA ASN A 202 -23.91 -21.43 10.69
C ASN A 202 -22.38 -21.56 10.67
N THR A 203 -21.82 -21.80 11.86
CA THR A 203 -20.50 -22.44 12.05
C THR A 203 -20.50 -23.17 13.40
N PRO A 204 -19.88 -24.37 13.50
CA PRO A 204 -20.13 -25.29 14.60
C PRO A 204 -19.40 -24.91 15.90
N ARG A 205 -20.19 -24.87 16.99
CA ARG A 205 -19.87 -25.03 18.41
C ARG A 205 -18.39 -24.98 18.84
N LEU A 206 -17.87 -23.78 19.12
CA LEU A 206 -16.81 -23.54 20.13
C LEU A 206 -17.02 -22.17 20.81
N LEU A 207 -18.18 -21.96 21.43
CA LEU A 207 -18.43 -20.83 22.32
C LEU A 207 -18.92 -21.30 23.68
N SER A 208 -17.98 -21.51 24.60
CA SER A 208 -18.21 -21.47 26.04
C SER A 208 -17.03 -20.81 26.75
N ARG A 209 -16.84 -19.52 26.48
CA ARG A 209 -16.26 -18.50 27.40
C ARG A 209 -15.94 -17.22 26.63
N VAL A 210 -16.96 -16.41 26.36
CA VAL A 210 -16.77 -14.97 26.21
C VAL A 210 -16.64 -14.44 27.64
N ARG A 211 -15.42 -14.13 28.09
CA ARG A 211 -15.27 -13.26 29.27
C ARG A 211 -15.69 -11.87 28.81
N GLN A 212 -16.76 -11.35 29.42
CA GLN A 212 -17.03 -9.90 29.43
C GLN A 212 -15.75 -9.20 29.87
N TRP A 213 -15.19 -8.41 28.95
CA TRP A 213 -14.17 -7.43 29.28
C TRP A 213 -14.85 -6.26 29.98
N PRO A 214 -14.30 -5.75 31.09
CA PRO A 214 -14.92 -4.64 31.81
C PRO A 214 -14.87 -3.36 30.98
N GLU A 215 -16.02 -2.70 30.83
CA GLU A 215 -16.23 -1.46 30.07
C GLU A 215 -15.41 -0.25 30.57
N SER A 216 -14.63 -0.41 31.63
CA SER A 216 -13.88 0.67 32.29
C SER A 216 -12.54 1.03 31.65
N ARG A 217 -12.17 0.45 30.49
CA ARG A 217 -10.93 0.81 29.75
C ARG A 217 -11.11 1.05 28.25
N CYS A 218 -12.32 1.36 27.80
CA CYS A 218 -12.50 1.96 26.47
C CYS A 218 -12.33 3.48 26.59
N SER A 219 -11.10 3.99 26.45
CA SER A 219 -10.89 5.42 26.23
C SER A 219 -11.38 5.77 24.82
N LEU A 220 -12.61 6.24 24.74
CA LEU A 220 -13.23 6.74 23.51
C LEU A 220 -12.54 8.06 23.13
N HIS A 221 -11.44 8.00 22.38
CA HIS A 221 -10.72 9.20 21.98
C HIS A 221 -11.43 9.85 20.79
N ARG A 222 -12.32 10.80 21.11
CA ARG A 222 -13.07 11.60 20.14
C ARG A 222 -12.18 12.75 19.66
N SER A 223 -11.23 12.47 18.77
CA SER A 223 -10.41 13.51 18.15
C SER A 223 -11.27 14.30 17.15
N MET A 224 -11.74 15.49 17.56
CA MET A 224 -12.34 16.47 16.66
C MET A 224 -11.23 17.22 15.93
N LEU A 225 -10.95 16.85 14.69
CA LEU A 225 -10.24 17.73 13.77
C LEU A 225 -11.20 18.85 13.36
N HIS A 226 -10.89 20.08 13.77
CA HIS A 226 -11.61 21.29 13.38
C HIS A 226 -11.21 21.65 11.94
N CYS A 227 -11.80 20.98 10.95
CA CYS A 227 -11.79 21.40 9.55
C CYS A 227 -13.19 21.91 9.16
N GLN A 228 -13.22 23.06 8.50
CA GLN A 228 -14.40 23.79 8.01
C GLN A 228 -15.38 22.92 7.18
N PRO A 229 -16.67 23.32 7.09
CA PRO A 229 -17.76 22.39 6.81
C PRO A 229 -17.93 22.14 5.31
N ARG A 230 -17.46 20.99 4.83
CA ARG A 230 -18.06 20.31 3.68
C ARG A 230 -18.49 18.90 4.11
N ARG A 231 -19.81 18.68 4.10
CA ARG A 231 -20.56 17.43 4.39
C ARG A 231 -19.69 16.22 4.74
N LEU A 232 -19.32 16.09 6.01
CA LEU A 232 -18.72 14.87 6.56
C LEU A 232 -19.84 13.85 6.82
N GLN A 233 -19.86 12.77 6.03
CA GLN A 233 -20.58 11.56 6.42
C GLN A 233 -19.95 11.02 7.71
N LYS A 234 -20.78 10.69 8.70
CA LYS A 234 -20.33 10.10 9.96
C LYS A 234 -19.94 8.65 9.72
N SER A 235 -18.66 8.40 9.43
CA SER A 235 -18.10 7.06 9.44
C SER A 235 -17.72 6.70 10.88
N ALA A 236 -18.31 5.64 11.42
CA ALA A 236 -17.88 5.07 12.70
C ALA A 236 -16.73 4.08 12.44
N LEU A 237 -15.59 4.31 13.08
CA LEU A 237 -14.44 3.40 13.04
C LEU A 237 -14.62 2.34 14.14
N PHE A 238 -14.80 1.08 13.76
CA PHE A 238 -14.77 -0.03 14.71
C PHE A 238 -13.42 -0.73 14.60
N VAL A 239 -12.65 -0.73 15.69
CA VAL A 239 -11.36 -1.41 15.80
C VAL A 239 -11.59 -2.73 16.54
N TYR A 240 -11.47 -3.85 15.84
CA TYR A 240 -11.49 -5.18 16.46
C TYR A 240 -10.06 -5.70 16.55
N GLN A 241 -9.66 -6.15 17.74
CA GLN A 241 -8.36 -6.75 17.99
C GLN A 241 -8.51 -8.27 18.09
N ILE A 242 -8.05 -9.00 17.08
CA ILE A 242 -8.08 -10.47 17.07
C ILE A 242 -6.63 -11.00 17.17
N PRO A 243 -6.27 -11.73 18.23
CA PRO A 243 -4.96 -12.38 18.32
C PRO A 243 -4.92 -13.62 17.41
N LEU A 244 -3.90 -13.71 16.55
CA LEU A 244 -3.72 -14.79 15.56
C LEU A 244 -3.52 -16.19 16.17
N GLY A 245 -3.11 -16.32 17.43
CA GLY A 245 -2.89 -17.61 18.10
C GLY A 245 -4.15 -18.36 18.56
N ARG A 246 -5.34 -18.01 18.05
CA ARG A 246 -6.63 -18.64 18.41
C ARG A 246 -7.59 -18.85 17.22
N LEU A 247 -7.08 -18.83 15.99
CA LEU A 247 -7.83 -19.20 14.79
C LEU A 247 -7.67 -20.68 14.48
#